data_AF-W4MF34-F1
#
_entry.id   AF-W4MF34-F1
#
_cell.length_a   1.000
_cell.length_b   1.000
_cell.length_c   1.000
_cell.angle_alpha   90.00
_cell.angle_beta   90.00
_cell.angle_gamma   90.00
#
_symmetry.space_group_name_H-M   'P 1'
#
loop_
_entity.id
_entity.type
_entity.pdbx_description
1 polymer ?
#
loop_
_entity_poly.entity_id
_entity_poly.type
_entity_poly.pdbx_seq_one_letter_code
_entity_poly.pdbx_strand_id
1 'polypeptide(L)'
;MRDRLALTVCQDVEANHTADLEEWIDKVSRSDRSALESYLMRLMQHVIKWKVQPERRSRSWRNTIYNSRNQIQRLQQKRPSLNRQVIEHMWDQVLHTAQQEAEKEIQRTLPPQLLTWQEVFEDVYTFEG
;
A
#
# COMPACT_ATOMS: atom_id res chain seq x y z
N MET A 1 -22.92 2.84 44.26
CA MET A 1 -23.34 3.62 43.08
C MET A 1 -22.15 4.44 42.56
N ARG A 2 -21.16 3.80 41.93
CA ARG A 2 -20.05 4.48 41.22
C ARG A 2 -19.62 3.59 40.06
N ASP A 3 -20.51 3.48 39.09
CA ASP A 3 -20.25 2.90 37.78
C ASP A 3 -20.64 3.95 36.73
N ARG A 4 -19.91 3.98 35.61
CA ARG A 4 -20.22 4.65 34.31
C ARG A 4 -19.58 6.01 33.97
N LEU A 5 -18.43 6.40 34.53
CA LEU A 5 -17.70 7.57 34.00
C LEU A 5 -16.31 7.29 33.40
N ALA A 6 -15.80 6.06 33.48
CA ALA A 6 -14.50 5.71 32.92
C ALA A 6 -14.56 5.07 31.51
N LEU A 7 -15.76 4.73 31.01
CA LEU A 7 -15.89 3.96 29.75
C LEU A 7 -16.10 4.82 28.49
N THR A 8 -16.39 6.11 28.61
CA THR A 8 -16.74 6.97 27.46
C THR A 8 -15.52 7.60 26.79
N VAL A 9 -14.42 7.84 27.53
CA VAL A 9 -13.27 8.58 26.98
C VAL A 9 -12.45 7.77 25.96
N CYS A 10 -12.55 6.44 25.95
CA CYS A 10 -11.82 5.62 24.97
C CYS A 10 -12.52 5.52 23.60
N GLN A 11 -13.84 5.66 23.52
CA GLN A 11 -14.55 5.58 22.23
C GLN A 11 -14.47 6.90 21.42
N ASP A 12 -14.23 8.02 22.09
CA ASP A 12 -14.18 9.34 21.45
C ASP A 12 -12.84 9.63 20.75
N VAL A 13 -11.73 9.00 21.16
CA VAL A 13 -10.40 9.26 20.58
C VAL A 13 -10.20 8.52 19.26
N GLU A 14 -10.72 7.29 19.12
CA GLU A 14 -10.60 6.50 17.88
C GLU A 14 -11.47 7.06 16.75
N ALA A 15 -12.71 7.46 17.05
CA ALA A 15 -13.62 8.05 16.07
C ALA A 15 -13.13 9.41 15.55
N ASN A 16 -12.44 10.19 16.39
CA ASN A 16 -11.92 11.50 16.01
C ASN A 16 -10.70 11.38 15.08
N HIS A 17 -9.84 10.37 15.27
CA HIS A 17 -8.67 10.14 14.40
C HIS A 17 -9.03 9.72 12.98
N THR A 18 -10.07 8.90 12.82
CA THR A 18 -10.54 8.46 11.49
C THR A 18 -11.24 9.59 10.74
N ALA A 19 -12.02 10.42 11.44
CA ALA A 19 -12.67 11.58 10.85
C ALA A 19 -11.65 12.62 10.34
N ASP A 20 -10.60 12.89 11.14
CA ASP A 20 -9.50 13.77 10.75
C ASP A 20 -8.77 13.23 9.49
N LEU A 21 -8.55 11.91 9.41
CA LEU A 21 -7.89 11.28 8.25
C LEU A 21 -8.75 11.36 6.97
N GLU A 22 -10.06 11.10 7.08
CA GLU A 22 -10.98 11.19 5.94
C GLU A 22 -11.08 12.62 5.40
N GLU A 23 -11.20 13.62 6.29
CA GLU A 23 -11.20 15.04 5.89
C GLU A 23 -9.88 15.41 5.21
N TRP A 24 -8.77 14.84 5.68
CA TRP A 24 -7.46 15.10 5.10
C TRP A 24 -7.26 14.44 3.74
N ILE A 25 -7.78 13.23 3.56
CA ILE A 25 -7.80 12.54 2.26
C ILE A 25 -8.68 13.31 1.27
N ASP A 26 -9.78 13.94 1.70
CA ASP A 26 -10.62 14.75 0.82
C ASP A 26 -9.91 16.01 0.30
N LYS A 27 -8.94 16.53 1.06
CA LYS A 27 -8.06 17.63 0.62
C LYS A 27 -7.03 17.20 -0.42
N VAL A 28 -6.78 15.91 -0.59
CA VAL A 28 -5.92 15.37 -1.65
C VAL A 28 -6.69 15.38 -2.97
N SER A 29 -6.08 15.90 -4.03
CA SER A 29 -6.71 15.87 -5.34
C SER A 29 -7.00 14.44 -5.78
N ARG A 30 -8.17 14.20 -6.39
CA ARG A 30 -8.55 12.88 -6.90
C ARG A 30 -7.47 12.28 -7.81
N SER A 31 -6.82 13.12 -8.63
CA SER A 31 -5.73 12.70 -9.50
C SER A 31 -4.50 12.22 -8.74
N ASP A 32 -4.11 12.91 -7.66
CA ASP A 32 -2.94 12.52 -6.86
C ASP A 32 -3.23 11.20 -6.12
N ARG A 33 -4.46 11.01 -5.61
CA ARG A 33 -4.90 9.75 -5.00
C ARG A 33 -4.87 8.58 -5.99
N SER A 34 -5.46 8.75 -7.18
CA SER A 34 -5.46 7.70 -8.22
C SER A 34 -4.05 7.38 -8.71
N ALA A 35 -3.15 8.37 -8.79
CA ALA A 35 -1.75 8.15 -9.12
C ALA A 35 -1.04 7.32 -8.04
N LEU A 36 -1.23 7.67 -6.76
CA LEU A 36 -0.68 6.90 -5.64
C LEU A 36 -1.16 5.45 -5.66
N GLU A 37 -2.48 5.26 -5.82
CA GLU A 37 -3.12 3.93 -5.90
C GLU A 37 -2.51 3.10 -7.03
N SER A 38 -2.33 3.71 -8.21
CA SER A 38 -1.78 3.03 -9.39
C SER A 38 -0.33 2.60 -9.18
N TYR A 39 0.49 3.46 -8.59
CA TYR A 39 1.89 3.14 -8.29
C TYR A 39 2.02 2.07 -7.20
N LEU A 40 1.19 2.16 -6.16
CA LEU A 40 1.16 1.20 -5.07
C LEU A 40 0.68 -0.19 -5.54
N MET A 41 -0.37 -0.25 -6.35
CA MET A 41 -0.88 -1.48 -6.94
C MET A 41 0.21 -2.18 -7.76
N ARG A 42 0.88 -1.44 -8.65
CA ARG A 42 1.96 -1.99 -9.48
C ARG A 42 3.14 -2.47 -8.65
N LEU A 43 3.49 -1.74 -7.59
CA LEU A 43 4.53 -2.12 -6.64
C LEU A 43 4.19 -3.45 -5.96
N MET A 44 3.02 -3.54 -5.33
CA MET A 44 2.56 -4.74 -4.63
C MET A 44 2.44 -5.94 -5.58
N GLN A 45 1.91 -5.74 -6.79
CA GLN A 45 1.77 -6.79 -7.80
C GLN A 45 3.14 -7.42 -8.13
N HIS A 46 4.17 -6.59 -8.31
CA HIS A 46 5.51 -7.07 -8.62
C HIS A 46 6.21 -7.70 -7.42
N VAL A 47 5.95 -7.22 -6.20
CA VAL A 47 6.41 -7.86 -4.96
C VAL A 47 5.78 -9.26 -4.81
N ILE A 48 4.48 -9.40 -5.05
CA ILE A 48 3.79 -10.71 -5.02
C ILE A 48 4.43 -11.66 -6.04
N LYS A 49 4.56 -11.22 -7.30
CA LYS A 49 5.20 -12.02 -8.36
C LYS A 49 6.62 -12.43 -7.98
N TRP A 50 7.38 -11.53 -7.35
CA TRP A 50 8.74 -11.82 -6.89
C TRP A 50 8.79 -12.90 -5.82
N LYS A 51 7.83 -12.90 -4.89
CA LYS A 51 7.72 -13.91 -3.82
C LYS A 51 7.27 -15.27 -4.38
N VAL A 52 6.28 -15.27 -5.28
CA VAL A 52 5.63 -16.52 -5.72
C VAL A 52 6.30 -17.21 -6.90
N GLN A 53 7.11 -16.50 -7.70
CA GLN A 53 7.83 -17.06 -8.87
C GLN A 53 9.33 -16.70 -8.82
N PRO A 54 10.10 -17.29 -7.89
CA PRO A 54 11.54 -17.07 -7.81
C PRO A 54 12.28 -17.37 -9.12
N GLU A 55 11.81 -18.36 -9.88
CA GLU A 55 12.36 -18.81 -11.16
C GLU A 55 12.15 -17.81 -12.32
N ARG A 56 11.21 -16.87 -12.18
CA ARG A 56 10.93 -15.84 -13.19
C ARG A 56 11.41 -14.45 -12.79
N ARG A 57 12.14 -14.34 -11.67
CA ARG A 57 12.75 -13.08 -11.26
C ARG A 57 13.63 -12.56 -12.38
N SER A 58 13.57 -11.26 -12.60
CA SER A 58 14.32 -10.61 -13.66
C SER A 58 14.73 -9.20 -13.26
N ARG A 59 15.76 -8.68 -13.93
CA ARG A 59 16.16 -7.27 -13.80
C ARG A 59 14.98 -6.32 -14.11
N SER A 60 14.10 -6.68 -15.04
CA SER A 60 12.92 -5.88 -15.39
C SER A 60 11.91 -5.78 -14.23
N TRP A 61 11.63 -6.89 -13.54
CA TRP A 61 10.74 -6.89 -12.37
C TRP A 61 11.31 -6.07 -11.24
N ARG A 62 12.60 -6.24 -10.95
CA ARG A 62 13.33 -5.42 -9.98
C ARG A 62 13.24 -3.93 -10.33
N ASN A 63 13.50 -3.58 -11.57
CA ASN A 63 13.43 -2.20 -12.04
C ASN A 63 12.01 -1.63 -11.88
N THR A 64 10.98 -2.45 -12.08
CA THR A 64 9.59 -2.03 -11.88
C THR A 64 9.31 -1.72 -10.41
N ILE A 65 9.73 -2.58 -9.48
CA ILE A 65 9.62 -2.34 -8.03
C ILE A 65 10.31 -1.02 -7.65
N TYR A 66 11.55 -0.83 -8.09
CA TYR A 66 12.32 0.38 -7.81
C TYR A 66 11.65 1.65 -8.39
N ASN A 67 11.18 1.57 -9.64
CA ASN A 67 10.54 2.70 -10.30
C ASN A 67 9.22 3.07 -9.62
N SER A 68 8.39 2.10 -9.22
CA SER A 68 7.15 2.37 -8.49
C SER A 68 7.41 2.99 -7.13
N ARG A 69 8.42 2.52 -6.37
CA ARG A 69 8.86 3.17 -5.12
C ARG A 69 9.27 4.63 -5.35
N ASN A 70 10.07 4.89 -6.38
CA ASN A 70 10.49 6.25 -6.72
C ASN A 70 9.32 7.15 -7.13
N GLN A 71 8.34 6.62 -7.86
CA GLN A 71 7.14 7.36 -8.25
C GLN A 71 6.31 7.77 -7.03
N ILE A 72 6.12 6.86 -6.07
CA ILE A 72 5.46 7.14 -4.80
C ILE A 72 6.22 8.21 -4.02
N GLN A 73 7.54 8.07 -3.88
CA GLN A 73 8.37 9.04 -3.17
C GLN A 73 8.31 10.44 -3.82
N ARG A 74 8.39 10.52 -5.15
CA ARG A 74 8.28 11.80 -5.88
C ARG A 74 6.90 12.43 -5.71
N LEU A 75 5.85 11.61 -5.68
CA LEU A 75 4.49 12.08 -5.44
C LEU A 75 4.37 12.65 -4.03
N GLN A 76 4.91 11.96 -3.03
CA GLN A 76 4.98 12.42 -1.63
C GLN A 76 5.78 13.72 -1.47
N GLN A 77 6.87 13.91 -2.22
CA GLN A 77 7.62 15.17 -2.21
C GLN A 77 6.80 16.34 -2.75
N LYS A 78 5.98 16.11 -3.78
CA LYS A 78 5.09 17.15 -4.35
C LYS A 78 3.84 17.38 -3.50
N ARG A 79 3.40 16.35 -2.80
CA ARG A 79 2.20 16.30 -1.96
C ARG A 79 2.57 15.59 -0.66
N PRO A 80 3.13 16.32 0.32
CA PRO A 80 3.46 15.75 1.62
C PRO A 80 2.26 15.13 2.33
N SER A 81 1.04 15.48 1.87
CA SER A 81 -0.19 14.90 2.34
C SER A 81 -0.45 13.45 1.95
N LEU A 82 0.26 12.93 0.95
CA LEU A 82 0.18 11.52 0.58
C LEU A 82 1.08 10.64 1.45
N ASN A 83 0.98 10.83 2.76
CA ASN A 83 1.87 10.20 3.73
C ASN A 83 1.55 8.69 3.94
N ARG A 84 2.27 8.08 4.88
CA ARG A 84 2.12 6.67 5.23
C ARG A 84 0.69 6.29 5.65
N GLN A 85 -0.01 7.13 6.41
CA GLN A 85 -1.37 6.84 6.87
C GLN A 85 -2.34 6.72 5.70
N VAL A 86 -2.18 7.57 4.67
CA VAL A 86 -2.98 7.48 3.44
C VAL A 86 -2.73 6.15 2.71
N ILE A 87 -1.47 5.72 2.64
CA ILE A 87 -1.11 4.42 2.05
C ILE A 87 -1.69 3.26 2.86
N GLU A 88 -1.59 3.30 4.19
CA GLU A 88 -2.13 2.29 5.09
C GLU A 88 -3.67 2.19 4.97
N HIS A 89 -4.35 3.33 4.84
CA HIS A 89 -5.81 3.38 4.66
C HIS A 89 -6.28 2.69 3.36
N MET A 90 -5.49 2.76 2.27
CA MET A 90 -5.82 2.09 1.01
C MET A 90 -5.15 0.71 0.85
N TRP A 91 -4.39 0.25 1.84
CA TRP A 91 -3.51 -0.91 1.73
C TRP A 91 -4.26 -2.17 1.30
N ASP A 92 -5.31 -2.53 2.03
CA ASP A 92 -6.04 -3.79 1.81
C ASP A 92 -6.76 -3.80 0.45
N GLN A 93 -7.38 -2.68 0.07
CA GLN A 93 -8.01 -2.52 -1.24
C GLN A 93 -6.97 -2.72 -2.35
N VAL A 94 -5.83 -2.03 -2.24
CA VAL A 94 -4.79 -2.04 -3.28
C VAL A 94 -4.10 -3.40 -3.35
N LEU A 95 -3.87 -4.05 -2.21
CA LEU A 95 -3.31 -5.39 -2.12
C LEU A 95 -4.23 -6.42 -2.79
N HIS A 96 -5.54 -6.35 -2.55
CA HIS A 96 -6.51 -7.20 -3.21
C HIS A 96 -6.46 -7.04 -4.74
N THR A 97 -6.49 -5.81 -5.25
CA THR A 97 -6.37 -5.55 -6.69
C THR A 97 -5.02 -6.00 -7.25
N ALA A 98 -3.92 -5.75 -6.54
CA ALA A 98 -2.58 -6.17 -6.93
C ALA A 98 -2.44 -7.69 -7.03
N GLN A 99 -3.08 -8.43 -6.11
CA GLN A 99 -3.14 -9.89 -6.18
C GLN A 99 -3.92 -10.35 -7.42
N GLN A 100 -5.09 -9.77 -7.69
CA GLN A 100 -5.87 -10.11 -8.90
C GLN A 100 -5.06 -9.86 -10.19
N GLU A 101 -4.35 -8.74 -10.27
CA GLU A 101 -3.49 -8.43 -11.42
C GLU A 101 -2.28 -9.38 -11.51
N ALA A 102 -1.72 -9.81 -10.39
CA ALA A 102 -0.69 -10.84 -10.38
C ALA A 102 -1.26 -12.17 -10.90
N GLU A 103 -2.39 -12.64 -10.36
CA GLU A 103 -3.06 -13.89 -10.75
C GLU A 103 -3.36 -13.95 -12.25
N LYS A 104 -3.86 -12.84 -12.82
CA LYS A 104 -4.10 -12.70 -14.26
C LYS A 104 -2.83 -12.90 -15.08
N GLU A 105 -1.72 -12.26 -14.70
CA GLU A 105 -0.47 -12.33 -15.44
C GLU A 105 0.19 -13.71 -15.33
N ILE A 106 0.09 -14.35 -14.16
CA ILE A 106 0.68 -15.66 -13.91
C ILE A 106 -0.24 -16.81 -14.32
N GLN A 107 -1.50 -16.49 -14.69
CA GLN A 107 -2.56 -17.43 -15.07
C GLN A 107 -2.82 -18.50 -14.00
N ARG A 108 -2.80 -18.09 -12.73
CA ARG A 108 -2.98 -18.98 -11.58
C ARG A 108 -3.54 -18.21 -10.39
N THR A 109 -4.50 -18.81 -9.69
CA THR A 109 -5.02 -18.30 -8.41
C THR A 109 -4.00 -18.47 -7.30
N LEU A 110 -3.82 -17.43 -6.49
CA LEU A 110 -2.94 -17.42 -5.33
C LEU A 110 -3.79 -17.45 -4.06
N PRO A 111 -3.28 -18.03 -2.95
CA PRO A 111 -3.87 -17.78 -1.65
C PRO A 111 -3.77 -16.27 -1.32
N PRO A 112 -4.66 -15.72 -0.48
CA PRO A 112 -4.58 -14.34 -0.02
C PRO A 112 -3.17 -14.00 0.44
N GLN A 113 -2.56 -13.01 -0.20
CA GLN A 113 -1.22 -12.57 0.13
C GLN A 113 -1.28 -11.57 1.28
N LEU A 114 -0.40 -11.76 2.26
CA LEU A 114 -0.11 -10.74 3.26
C LEU A 114 1.22 -10.10 2.87
N LEU A 115 1.19 -8.78 2.71
CA LEU A 115 2.39 -7.98 2.51
C LEU A 115 2.59 -7.07 3.72
N THR A 116 3.84 -6.93 4.13
CA THR A 116 4.26 -5.99 5.16
C THR A 116 4.80 -4.71 4.54
N TRP A 117 4.84 -3.63 5.32
CA TRP A 117 5.49 -2.38 4.92
C TRP A 117 6.96 -2.61 4.51
N GLN A 118 7.67 -3.43 5.29
CA GLN A 118 9.05 -3.83 5.04
C GLN A 118 9.21 -4.40 3.63
N GLU A 119 8.41 -5.40 3.27
CA GLU A 119 8.50 -6.06 1.96
C GLU A 119 8.20 -5.09 0.81
N VAL A 120 7.21 -4.22 0.98
CA VAL A 120 6.76 -3.32 -0.09
C VAL A 120 7.71 -2.15 -0.28
N PHE A 121 8.24 -1.56 0.80
CA PHE A 121 9.00 -0.29 0.73
C PHE A 121 10.49 -0.40 1.07
N GLU A 122 10.89 -1.36 1.90
CA GLU A 122 12.23 -1.36 2.51
C GLU A 122 13.12 -2.49 1.98
N ASP A 123 12.56 -3.67 1.74
CA ASP A 123 13.32 -4.83 1.29
C ASP A 123 14.06 -4.56 -0.01
N VAL A 124 15.31 -5.04 -0.06
CA VAL A 124 16.17 -4.91 -1.23
C VAL A 124 15.97 -6.12 -2.12
N TYR A 125 15.37 -5.89 -3.28
CA TYR A 125 15.20 -6.91 -4.31
C TYR A 125 16.45 -6.99 -5.18
N THR A 126 17.31 -7.96 -4.93
CA THR A 126 18.51 -8.22 -5.73
C THR A 126 18.25 -9.29 -6.78
N PHE A 127 18.78 -9.11 -7.99
CA PHE A 127 18.79 -10.14 -9.01
C PHE A 127 20.26 -10.42 -9.35
N GLU A 128 20.75 -11.56 -8.91
CA GLU A 128 22.05 -12.10 -9.30
C GLU A 128 21.84 -12.92 -10.57
N GLY A 129 22.11 -12.29 -11.71
CA GLY A 129 22.07 -12.93 -13.02
C GLY A 129 22.84 -12.10 -14.02
#